data_AF-A0AAD6VGY2-F1
#
_entry.id   AF-A0AAD6VGY2-F1
#
_cell.length_a   1.000
_cell.length_b   1.000
_cell.length_c   1.000
_cell.angle_alpha   90.00
_cell.angle_beta   90.00
_cell.angle_gamma   90.00
#
_symmetry.space_group_name_H-M   'P 1'
#
loop_
_entity.id
_entity.type
_entity.pdbx_description
1 polymer ?
#
loop_
_entity_poly.entity_id
_entity_poly.type
_entity_poly.pdbx_seq_one_letter_code
_entity_poly.pdbx_strand_id
1 'polypeptide(L)'
;MHTGFTLDTFRIVTKELGSQARRFIKITSGKRVFELPAETRRRQRRDAKNKKTSSAEAKEKESWNIFTYKWHAMGDYVNTISIYGTLDSLSTQIGELAHRLCKMLYTKTNRRGFETQIATQERRRRILRDVKGSQLHTKIANDTEVLQPTPPREHHHISESRSSSIDTADILDDVREEPALADFFPKLRLHLLERLVGRKWDGNYTQEDLRNVVIVGDRLFAHKYMRVNYTTYDCRRDEDMVHAATRPDIMMLSRDDNPAHPYTYARVVTIYHAQVRHFGDRSENPRTIHEMQFLWVRFFERDATRPGGWKHKRLHRLKFKGSRDDPASGFGFVNPRRVIRGAHLIPAFFYGKTDKYLGPSTFRQIQSDEETDYLYQYVNNFVDRDMFMRYAGDAVGHLTAELCPDFLDVNIDDATRAEDSASEDDSAQGGGNVMAMDADNDNLPPPPPLTGNDAEQPWDEEDLGDEDEWKEGDESDDGEDNDEPELHAGQDDDEVLDVAGIASD
;
A
#
# COMPACT_ATOMS: atom_id res chain seq x y z
N MET A 1 -18.26 2.57 -3.09
CA MET A 1 -19.52 1.92 -3.54
C MET A 1 -19.87 0.84 -2.53
N HIS A 2 -21.13 0.77 -2.10
CA HIS A 2 -21.63 -0.28 -1.20
C HIS A 2 -22.76 -1.06 -1.88
N THR A 3 -22.73 -2.38 -1.78
CA THR A 3 -23.82 -3.31 -2.11
C THR A 3 -24.67 -3.60 -0.85
N GLY A 4 -25.87 -4.16 -1.01
CA GLY A 4 -26.68 -4.60 0.13
C GLY A 4 -25.92 -5.57 1.05
N PHE A 5 -25.19 -6.50 0.45
CA PHE A 5 -24.34 -7.45 1.16
C PHE A 5 -23.22 -6.77 1.97
N THR A 6 -22.51 -5.79 1.39
CA THR A 6 -21.46 -5.06 2.14
C THR A 6 -22.03 -4.24 3.29
N LEU A 7 -23.25 -3.70 3.16
CA LEU A 7 -23.92 -2.99 4.26
C LEU A 7 -24.32 -3.94 5.39
N ASP A 8 -24.88 -5.10 5.07
CA ASP A 8 -25.23 -6.10 6.07
C ASP A 8 -24.00 -6.62 6.80
N THR A 9 -22.92 -6.87 6.06
CA THR A 9 -21.63 -7.23 6.68
C THR A 9 -21.11 -6.12 7.58
N PHE A 10 -21.21 -4.86 7.15
CA PHE A 10 -20.79 -3.72 7.97
C PHE A 10 -21.61 -3.62 9.27
N ARG A 11 -22.92 -3.89 9.24
CA ARG A 11 -23.76 -3.96 10.46
C ARG A 11 -23.24 -5.01 11.43
N ILE A 12 -22.96 -6.21 10.93
CA ILE A 12 -22.48 -7.33 11.76
C ILE A 12 -21.13 -7.00 12.39
N VAL A 13 -20.17 -6.55 11.57
CA VAL A 13 -18.82 -6.21 12.04
C VAL A 13 -18.86 -5.06 13.06
N THR A 14 -19.73 -4.07 12.88
CA THR A 14 -19.88 -2.95 13.83
C THR A 14 -20.41 -3.42 15.19
N LYS A 15 -21.40 -4.33 15.20
CA LYS A 15 -21.91 -4.93 16.43
C LYS A 15 -20.82 -5.71 17.16
N GLU A 16 -20.08 -6.54 16.43
CA GLU A 16 -19.00 -7.36 16.97
C GLU A 16 -17.86 -6.49 17.54
N LEU A 17 -17.46 -5.44 16.82
CA LEU A 17 -16.46 -4.49 17.29
C LEU A 17 -16.89 -3.86 18.63
N GLY A 18 -18.16 -3.47 18.75
CA GLY A 18 -18.72 -2.95 20.01
C GLY A 18 -18.68 -3.97 21.14
N SER A 19 -19.04 -5.23 20.87
CA SER A 19 -18.99 -6.33 21.85
C SER A 19 -17.57 -6.62 22.32
N GLN A 20 -16.61 -6.70 21.40
CA GLN A 20 -15.20 -6.91 21.72
C GLN A 20 -14.61 -5.73 22.50
N ALA A 21 -14.97 -4.48 22.16
CA ALA A 21 -14.52 -3.30 22.90
C ALA A 21 -15.04 -3.30 24.35
N ARG A 22 -16.33 -3.62 24.57
CA ARG A 22 -16.91 -3.76 25.92
C ARG A 22 -16.24 -4.89 26.71
N ARG A 23 -16.00 -6.04 26.05
CA ARG A 23 -15.28 -7.17 26.65
C ARG A 23 -13.85 -6.79 27.03
N PHE A 24 -13.15 -6.06 26.17
CA PHE A 24 -11.80 -5.58 26.43
C PHE A 24 -11.77 -4.71 27.70
N ILE A 25 -12.69 -3.74 27.82
CA ILE A 25 -12.81 -2.90 29.02
C ILE A 25 -13.02 -3.74 30.28
N LYS A 26 -13.92 -4.72 30.23
CA LYS A 26 -14.18 -5.62 31.38
C LYS A 26 -12.93 -6.39 31.80
N ILE A 27 -12.09 -6.79 30.86
CA ILE A 27 -10.84 -7.52 31.12
C ILE A 27 -9.74 -6.57 31.65
N THR A 28 -9.73 -5.31 31.20
CA THR A 28 -8.68 -4.35 31.57
C THR A 28 -9.03 -3.47 32.76
N SER A 29 -10.27 -3.42 33.22
CA SER A 29 -10.73 -2.52 34.30
C SER A 29 -9.98 -2.69 35.62
N GLY A 30 -9.44 -3.88 35.90
CA GLY A 30 -8.61 -4.15 37.08
C GLY A 30 -7.10 -3.98 36.86
N LYS A 31 -6.65 -3.61 35.66
CA LYS A 31 -5.22 -3.50 35.34
C LYS A 31 -4.77 -2.05 35.41
N ARG A 32 -3.77 -1.78 36.25
CA ARG A 32 -3.10 -0.48 36.30
C ARG A 32 -2.16 -0.37 35.10
N VAL A 33 -2.39 0.62 34.25
CA VAL A 33 -1.57 0.87 33.06
C VAL A 33 -0.78 2.15 33.31
N PHE A 34 0.53 2.11 33.07
CA PHE A 34 1.41 3.27 33.24
C PHE A 34 1.96 3.72 31.89
N GLU A 35 2.38 4.98 31.83
CA GLU A 35 3.15 5.50 30.72
C GLU A 35 4.43 4.68 30.48
N LEU A 36 4.78 4.49 29.21
CA LEU A 36 6.07 3.92 28.84
C LEU A 36 7.19 4.93 29.21
N PRO A 37 8.42 4.48 29.52
CA PRO A 37 9.52 5.40 29.84
C PRO A 37 9.81 6.46 28.77
N ALA A 38 9.51 6.17 27.50
CA ALA A 38 9.61 7.15 26.41
C ALA A 38 8.51 8.23 26.48
N GLU A 39 7.27 7.84 26.82
CA GLU A 39 6.15 8.76 26.97
C GLU A 39 6.33 9.68 28.19
N THR A 40 6.79 9.13 29.32
CA THR A 40 7.11 9.91 30.53
C THR A 40 8.15 10.99 30.22
N ARG A 41 9.21 10.64 29.47
CA ARG A 41 10.24 11.61 29.04
C ARG A 41 9.67 12.68 28.11
N ARG A 42 8.80 12.31 27.16
CA ARG A 42 8.12 13.27 26.27
C ARG A 42 7.24 14.25 27.07
N ARG A 43 6.46 13.75 28.03
CA ARG A 43 5.65 14.58 28.92
C ARG A 43 6.50 15.59 29.70
N GLN A 44 7.59 15.12 30.30
CA GLN A 44 8.53 15.97 31.06
C GLN A 44 9.10 17.10 30.19
N ARG A 45 9.51 16.81 28.95
CA ARG A 45 10.01 17.83 28.01
C ARG A 45 8.95 18.89 27.72
N ARG A 46 7.70 18.49 27.49
CA ARG A 46 6.58 19.41 27.23
C ARG A 46 6.23 20.25 28.45
N ASP A 47 6.17 19.64 29.63
CA ASP A 47 5.84 20.34 30.87
C ASP A 47 6.93 21.35 31.24
N ALA A 48 8.21 21.00 31.03
CA ALA A 48 9.34 21.92 31.19
C ALA A 48 9.23 23.13 30.23
N LYS A 49 8.87 22.89 28.95
CA LYS A 49 8.64 23.97 27.97
C LYS A 49 7.50 24.89 28.39
N ASN A 50 6.44 24.33 28.99
CA ASN A 50 5.28 25.07 29.46
C ASN A 50 5.41 25.61 30.90
N LYS A 51 6.62 25.58 31.49
CA LYS A 51 6.91 26.00 32.87
C LYS A 51 5.98 25.38 33.92
N LYS A 52 5.53 24.15 33.68
CA LYS A 52 4.72 23.36 34.63
C LYS A 52 5.61 22.44 35.45
N THR A 53 5.31 22.29 36.72
CA THR A 53 6.02 21.34 37.61
C THR A 53 5.59 19.92 37.27
N SER A 54 6.48 19.11 36.67
CA SER A 54 6.20 17.71 36.35
C SER A 54 6.77 16.76 37.41
N SER A 55 5.97 15.80 37.86
CA SER A 55 6.45 14.65 38.66
C SER A 55 7.41 13.78 37.84
N ALA A 56 8.46 13.26 38.50
CA ALA A 56 9.43 12.32 37.93
C ALA A 56 8.84 10.91 37.68
N GLU A 57 7.72 10.59 38.31
CA GLU A 57 7.11 9.26 38.24
C GLU A 57 6.29 9.07 36.94
N ALA A 58 6.25 7.82 36.49
CA ALA A 58 5.35 7.40 35.43
C ALA A 58 3.90 7.64 35.87
N LYS A 59 3.15 8.37 35.06
CA LYS A 59 1.74 8.64 35.38
C LYS A 59 0.92 7.41 35.01
N GLU A 60 -0.01 7.07 35.89
CA GLU A 60 -1.03 6.07 35.60
C GLU A 60 -1.94 6.60 34.49
N LYS A 61 -2.02 5.83 33.39
CA LYS A 61 -2.91 6.15 32.28
C LYS A 61 -4.34 5.86 32.68
N GLU A 62 -5.24 6.75 32.26
CA GLU A 62 -6.67 6.53 32.40
C GLU A 62 -7.10 5.28 31.62
N SER A 63 -8.11 4.60 32.16
CA SER A 63 -8.72 3.44 31.52
C SER A 63 -9.32 3.81 30.16
N TRP A 64 -9.34 2.86 29.22
CA TRP A 64 -9.95 3.07 27.90
C TRP A 64 -11.44 3.46 28.05
N ASN A 65 -11.80 4.66 27.60
CA ASN A 65 -13.18 5.15 27.52
C ASN A 65 -13.82 4.88 26.14
N ILE A 66 -14.91 4.10 26.10
CA ILE A 66 -15.74 3.91 24.90
C ILE A 66 -16.99 4.79 24.88
N PHE A 67 -17.32 5.50 25.97
CA PHE A 67 -18.44 6.42 26.04
C PHE A 67 -18.09 7.77 25.40
N THR A 68 -17.66 7.71 24.15
CA THR A 68 -17.41 8.91 23.34
C THR A 68 -18.34 8.90 22.15
N TYR A 69 -18.69 10.08 21.66
CA TYR A 69 -19.56 10.24 20.49
C TYR A 69 -19.11 9.36 19.31
N LYS A 70 -17.80 9.23 19.08
CA LYS A 70 -17.24 8.42 17.99
C LYS A 70 -17.68 6.95 18.04
N TRP A 71 -17.78 6.36 19.23
CA TRP A 71 -18.24 4.98 19.40
C TRP A 71 -19.75 4.83 19.26
N HIS A 72 -20.52 5.82 19.74
CA HIS A 72 -21.97 5.81 19.61
C HIS A 72 -22.42 6.01 18.16
N ALA A 73 -21.81 6.97 17.45
CA ALA A 73 -22.11 7.27 16.06
C ALA A 73 -21.72 6.12 15.10
N MET A 74 -20.86 5.19 15.52
CA MET A 74 -20.44 4.08 14.65
C MET A 74 -21.61 3.19 14.21
N GLY A 75 -22.60 2.96 15.09
CA GLY A 75 -23.80 2.19 14.76
C GLY A 75 -24.68 2.86 13.70
N ASP A 76 -24.64 4.18 13.62
CA ASP A 76 -25.48 4.96 12.72
C ASP A 76 -24.91 5.06 11.30
N TYR A 77 -23.62 4.75 11.11
CA TYR A 77 -22.98 4.86 9.79
C TYR A 77 -23.69 4.01 8.74
N VAL A 78 -24.08 2.77 9.06
CA VAL A 78 -24.69 1.89 8.05
C VAL A 78 -26.03 2.44 7.57
N ASN A 79 -26.86 2.91 8.48
CA ASN A 79 -28.15 3.51 8.14
C ASN A 79 -27.95 4.84 7.39
N THR A 80 -26.98 5.64 7.84
CA THR A 80 -26.62 6.90 7.18
C THR A 80 -26.16 6.67 5.74
N ILE A 81 -25.30 5.68 5.50
CA ILE A 81 -24.85 5.30 4.15
C ILE A 81 -26.02 4.80 3.30
N SER A 82 -26.95 4.04 3.89
CA SER A 82 -28.13 3.56 3.18
C SER A 82 -29.09 4.67 2.76
N ILE A 83 -29.19 5.76 3.55
CA ILE A 83 -30.14 6.86 3.29
C ILE A 83 -29.50 7.95 2.42
N TYR A 84 -28.28 8.37 2.75
CA TYR A 84 -27.63 9.55 2.19
C TYR A 84 -26.44 9.22 1.28
N GLY A 85 -26.03 7.95 1.20
CA GLY A 85 -24.82 7.54 0.48
C GLY A 85 -23.54 7.72 1.32
N THR A 86 -22.39 7.53 0.68
CA THR A 86 -21.08 7.60 1.35
C THR A 86 -20.80 9.00 1.89
N LEU A 87 -20.35 9.08 3.16
CA LEU A 87 -20.13 10.35 3.86
C LEU A 87 -18.89 11.13 3.41
N ASP A 88 -18.03 10.55 2.57
CA ASP A 88 -16.81 11.19 2.05
C ASP A 88 -17.09 12.54 1.38
N SER A 89 -18.26 12.70 0.74
CA SER A 89 -18.67 13.94 0.05
C SER A 89 -19.38 14.95 0.95
N LEU A 90 -19.79 14.54 2.16
CA LEU A 90 -20.50 15.38 3.13
C LEU A 90 -19.62 15.80 4.31
N SER A 91 -18.41 15.22 4.41
CA SER A 91 -17.46 15.53 5.46
C SER A 91 -16.88 16.94 5.31
N THR A 92 -17.05 17.77 6.34
CA THR A 92 -16.37 19.07 6.43
C THR A 92 -14.86 18.93 6.58
N GLN A 93 -14.35 17.73 6.88
CA GLN A 93 -12.93 17.46 7.10
C GLN A 93 -12.06 17.89 5.91
N ILE A 94 -12.53 17.70 4.67
CA ILE A 94 -11.79 18.15 3.47
C ILE A 94 -11.68 19.66 3.46
N GLY A 95 -12.80 20.36 3.73
CA GLY A 95 -12.83 21.82 3.85
C GLY A 95 -11.99 22.34 5.01
N GLU A 96 -12.03 21.68 6.16
CA GLU A 96 -11.25 22.03 7.35
C GLU A 96 -9.74 21.83 7.13
N LEU A 97 -9.33 20.71 6.52
CA LEU A 97 -7.93 20.46 6.19
C LEU A 97 -7.40 21.47 5.15
N ALA A 98 -8.21 21.79 4.15
CA ALA A 98 -7.89 22.85 3.19
C ALA A 98 -7.78 24.22 3.90
N HIS A 99 -8.68 24.50 4.84
CA HIS A 99 -8.67 25.74 5.61
C HIS A 99 -7.45 25.85 6.54
N ARG A 100 -6.99 24.75 7.13
CA ARG A 100 -5.71 24.69 7.88
C ARG A 100 -4.53 25.06 6.97
N LEU A 101 -4.50 24.53 5.75
CA LEU A 101 -3.47 24.88 4.77
C LEU A 101 -3.52 26.37 4.41
N CYS A 102 -4.70 26.94 4.17
CA CYS A 102 -4.86 28.37 3.93
C CYS A 102 -4.39 29.22 5.12
N LYS A 103 -4.73 28.85 6.35
CA LYS A 103 -4.25 29.54 7.57
C LYS A 103 -2.72 29.49 7.72
N MET A 104 -2.13 28.32 7.47
CA MET A 104 -0.67 28.14 7.49
C MET A 104 0.04 28.90 6.37
N LEU A 105 -0.58 29.07 5.19
CA LEU A 105 -0.04 29.92 4.14
C LEU A 105 -0.20 31.41 4.51
N TYR A 106 -1.33 31.79 5.11
CA TYR A 106 -1.60 33.15 5.55
C TYR A 106 -0.59 33.65 6.58
N THR A 107 -0.19 32.81 7.54
CA THR A 107 0.87 33.17 8.52
C THR A 107 2.22 33.45 7.86
N LYS A 108 2.46 32.89 6.66
CA LYS A 108 3.68 33.10 5.84
C LYS A 108 3.56 34.26 4.85
N THR A 109 2.50 35.08 4.95
CA THR A 109 2.35 36.30 4.15
C THR A 109 2.60 37.55 5.00
N ASN A 110 2.84 38.69 4.34
CA ASN A 110 2.92 39.99 5.01
C ASN A 110 1.54 40.59 5.33
N ARG A 111 0.45 39.82 5.17
CA ARG A 111 -0.96 40.18 5.43
C ARG A 111 -1.50 41.36 4.62
N ARG A 112 -0.87 41.74 3.50
CA ARG A 112 -1.34 42.78 2.57
C ARG A 112 -1.56 42.18 1.17
N GLY A 113 -2.79 42.22 0.65
CA GLY A 113 -3.13 41.55 -0.62
C GLY A 113 -2.71 40.07 -0.60
N PHE A 114 -3.07 39.38 0.48
CA PHE A 114 -2.55 38.05 0.82
C PHE A 114 -3.06 36.97 -0.14
N GLU A 115 -4.15 37.22 -0.86
CA GLU A 115 -4.77 36.27 -1.79
C GLU A 115 -3.80 35.89 -2.91
N THR A 116 -3.13 36.88 -3.51
CA THR A 116 -2.14 36.65 -4.58
C THR A 116 -0.87 35.99 -4.07
N GLN A 117 -0.47 36.30 -2.83
CA GLN A 117 0.70 35.69 -2.19
C GLN A 117 0.44 34.22 -1.84
N ILE A 118 -0.73 33.91 -1.27
CA ILE A 118 -1.15 32.53 -0.97
C ILE A 118 -1.27 31.73 -2.27
N ALA A 119 -1.91 32.28 -3.32
CA ALA A 119 -2.00 31.62 -4.62
C ALA A 119 -0.62 31.35 -5.24
N THR A 120 0.31 32.29 -5.10
CA THR A 120 1.69 32.12 -5.58
C THR A 120 2.44 31.05 -4.77
N GLN A 121 2.26 31.01 -3.45
CA GLN A 121 2.86 29.99 -2.60
C GLN A 121 2.26 28.60 -2.84
N GLU A 122 0.95 28.49 -3.03
CA GLU A 122 0.27 27.24 -3.41
C GLU A 122 0.78 26.77 -4.76
N ARG A 123 0.84 27.66 -5.77
CA ARG A 123 1.40 27.36 -7.09
C ARG A 123 2.85 26.89 -7.00
N ARG A 124 3.69 27.55 -6.20
CA ARG A 124 5.09 27.11 -5.96
C ARG A 124 5.15 25.76 -5.27
N ARG A 125 4.29 25.49 -4.28
CA ARG A 125 4.21 24.17 -3.61
C ARG A 125 3.70 23.08 -4.54
N ARG A 126 2.75 23.39 -5.42
CA ARG A 126 2.23 22.48 -6.44
C ARG A 126 3.29 22.18 -7.47
N ILE A 127 3.99 23.20 -7.98
CA ILE A 127 5.15 23.03 -8.85
C ILE A 127 6.24 22.23 -8.14
N LEU A 128 6.55 22.49 -6.86
CA LEU A 128 7.53 21.69 -6.10
C LEU A 128 7.06 20.26 -5.82
N ARG A 129 5.75 19.99 -5.74
CA ARG A 129 5.19 18.64 -5.62
C ARG A 129 5.20 17.91 -6.96
N ASP A 130 4.85 18.57 -8.04
CA ASP A 130 4.98 18.04 -9.40
C ASP A 130 6.45 17.80 -9.73
N VAL A 131 7.33 18.72 -9.33
CA VAL A 131 8.77 18.61 -9.44
C VAL A 131 9.31 17.56 -8.48
N LYS A 132 8.83 17.34 -7.26
CA LYS A 132 9.24 16.17 -6.42
C LYS A 132 8.67 14.85 -6.96
N GLY A 133 7.48 14.86 -7.55
CA GLY A 133 6.91 13.72 -8.28
C GLY A 133 7.65 13.42 -9.59
N SER A 134 8.28 14.43 -10.19
CA SER A 134 9.07 14.34 -11.43
C SER A 134 10.59 14.24 -11.18
N GLN A 135 11.09 14.69 -10.03
CA GLN A 135 12.50 14.65 -9.60
C GLN A 135 12.82 13.42 -8.76
N LEU A 136 11.81 12.63 -8.38
CA LEU A 136 12.00 11.19 -8.22
C LEU A 136 12.31 10.49 -9.56
N HIS A 137 12.29 11.21 -10.68
CA HIS A 137 12.54 10.69 -12.03
C HIS A 137 13.69 11.34 -12.81
N THR A 138 14.49 12.22 -12.20
CA THR A 138 15.68 12.78 -12.88
C THR A 138 16.84 12.89 -11.91
N LYS A 139 17.51 11.75 -11.71
CA LYS A 139 18.96 11.58 -11.47
C LYS A 139 19.27 10.10 -11.22
N ILE A 140 18.85 9.21 -12.13
CA ILE A 140 19.36 7.84 -12.19
C ILE A 140 19.58 7.47 -13.65
N ALA A 141 20.86 7.38 -14.02
CA ALA A 141 21.47 6.71 -15.16
C ALA A 141 20.96 7.06 -16.57
N ASN A 142 21.92 7.49 -17.41
CA ASN A 142 21.86 7.76 -18.85
C ASN A 142 21.20 6.65 -19.72
N ASP A 143 19.91 6.40 -19.53
CA ASP A 143 19.04 5.80 -20.55
C ASP A 143 17.57 6.15 -20.24
N THR A 144 17.00 7.02 -21.05
CA THR A 144 15.68 7.65 -20.89
C THR A 144 14.55 6.73 -21.36
N GLU A 145 14.29 5.65 -20.62
CA GLU A 145 13.06 4.87 -20.81
C GLU A 145 11.91 5.50 -20.00
N VAL A 146 11.29 6.56 -20.55
CA VAL A 146 10.09 7.18 -19.97
C VAL A 146 8.87 6.43 -20.50
N LEU A 147 8.31 5.52 -19.69
CA LEU A 147 7.10 4.79 -20.06
C LEU A 147 5.87 5.68 -19.88
N GLN A 148 5.19 6.02 -20.98
CA GLN A 148 3.96 6.82 -20.95
C GLN A 148 2.82 6.09 -20.21
N PRO A 149 1.84 6.82 -19.64
CA PRO A 149 0.65 6.21 -19.04
C PRO A 149 -0.03 5.27 -20.02
N THR A 150 -0.42 4.09 -19.54
CA THR A 150 -1.03 3.06 -20.37
C THR A 150 -2.48 3.42 -20.72
N PRO A 151 -2.92 3.33 -21.98
CA PRO A 151 -4.33 3.50 -22.32
C PRO A 151 -5.23 2.61 -21.44
N PRO A 152 -6.34 3.11 -20.88
CA PRO A 152 -7.14 2.34 -19.92
C PRO A 152 -7.69 1.00 -20.44
N ARG A 153 -7.79 0.84 -21.76
CA ARG A 153 -8.24 -0.40 -22.43
C ARG A 153 -7.19 -1.50 -22.43
N GLU A 154 -5.92 -1.15 -22.32
CA GLU A 154 -4.83 -2.12 -22.26
C GLU A 154 -4.65 -2.63 -20.84
N HIS A 155 -4.27 -3.89 -20.72
CA HIS A 155 -4.03 -4.54 -19.42
C HIS A 155 -2.70 -4.07 -18.80
N HIS A 156 -1.66 -3.99 -19.61
CA HIS A 156 -0.32 -3.63 -19.17
C HIS A 156 0.44 -3.01 -20.34
N HIS A 157 1.47 -2.23 -19.99
CA HIS A 157 2.41 -1.65 -20.93
C HIS A 157 3.83 -1.94 -20.45
N ILE A 158 4.62 -2.49 -21.36
CA ILE A 158 6.07 -2.63 -21.25
C ILE A 158 6.61 -2.01 -22.54
N SER A 159 7.71 -1.26 -22.42
CA SER A 159 8.35 -0.61 -23.55
C SER A 159 8.77 -1.60 -24.63
N GLU A 160 8.66 -1.18 -25.89
CA GLU A 160 9.14 -1.91 -27.07
C GLU A 160 10.58 -1.51 -27.45
N SER A 161 11.23 -0.69 -26.62
CA SER A 161 12.60 -0.25 -26.87
C SER A 161 13.55 -1.43 -26.94
N ARG A 162 14.39 -1.42 -27.97
CA ARG A 162 15.44 -2.43 -28.18
C ARG A 162 16.82 -1.94 -27.76
N SER A 163 16.90 -0.81 -27.05
CA SER A 163 18.17 -0.21 -26.63
C SER A 163 18.93 -1.08 -25.63
N SER A 164 18.22 -1.69 -24.68
CA SER A 164 18.81 -2.58 -23.67
C SER A 164 18.74 -4.05 -24.11
N SER A 165 19.55 -4.40 -25.12
CA SER A 165 19.68 -5.79 -25.56
C SER A 165 20.72 -6.53 -24.74
N ILE A 166 20.38 -7.73 -24.29
CA ILE A 166 21.25 -8.68 -23.60
C ILE A 166 21.39 -9.91 -24.50
N ASP A 167 22.62 -10.34 -24.75
CA ASP A 167 22.88 -11.57 -25.50
C ASP A 167 22.56 -12.77 -24.60
N THR A 168 21.90 -13.79 -25.15
CA THR A 168 21.63 -15.01 -24.40
C THR A 168 22.90 -15.81 -24.08
N ALA A 169 23.99 -15.60 -24.81
CA ALA A 169 25.30 -16.14 -24.45
C ALA A 169 25.80 -15.57 -23.10
N ASP A 170 25.65 -14.26 -22.87
CA ASP A 170 26.06 -13.63 -21.61
C ASP A 170 25.28 -14.22 -20.42
N ILE A 171 23.96 -14.39 -20.59
CA ILE A 171 23.12 -15.02 -19.56
C ILE A 171 23.54 -16.49 -19.32
N LEU A 172 23.99 -17.20 -20.35
CA LEU A 172 24.41 -18.60 -20.21
C LEU A 172 25.69 -18.73 -19.39
N ASP A 173 26.60 -17.76 -19.52
CA ASP A 173 27.79 -17.68 -18.69
C ASP A 173 27.40 -17.39 -17.23
N ASP A 174 26.49 -16.43 -17.00
CA ASP A 174 25.96 -16.13 -15.66
C ASP A 174 25.24 -17.33 -15.02
N VAL A 175 24.47 -18.11 -15.79
CA VAL A 175 23.75 -19.31 -15.31
C VAL A 175 24.67 -20.32 -14.63
N ARG A 176 25.96 -20.37 -15.01
CA ARG A 176 26.92 -21.30 -14.40
C ARG A 176 27.35 -20.87 -12.99
N GLU A 177 27.26 -19.58 -12.70
CA GLU A 177 27.73 -18.98 -11.45
C GLU A 177 26.58 -18.54 -10.55
N GLU A 178 25.39 -18.29 -11.11
CA GLU A 178 24.24 -17.73 -10.40
C GLU A 178 23.14 -18.76 -10.11
N PRO A 179 22.91 -19.14 -8.84
CA PRO A 179 21.88 -20.10 -8.46
C PRO A 179 20.46 -19.66 -8.83
N ALA A 180 20.23 -18.35 -8.89
CA ALA A 180 18.93 -17.78 -9.25
C ALA A 180 18.60 -17.91 -10.74
N LEU A 181 19.56 -18.24 -11.60
CA LEU A 181 19.36 -18.48 -13.03
C LEU A 181 19.35 -19.98 -13.38
N ALA A 182 19.35 -20.86 -12.38
CA ALA A 182 19.22 -22.29 -12.60
C ALA A 182 17.94 -22.64 -13.40
N ASP A 183 18.14 -23.43 -14.46
CA ASP A 183 17.11 -23.81 -15.44
C ASP A 183 16.43 -22.64 -16.19
N PHE A 184 17.07 -21.47 -16.27
CA PHE A 184 16.51 -20.29 -16.94
C PHE A 184 16.06 -20.60 -18.38
N PHE A 185 16.95 -21.11 -19.24
CA PHE A 185 16.61 -21.38 -20.65
C PHE A 185 15.58 -22.49 -20.86
N PRO A 186 15.67 -23.66 -20.18
CA PRO A 186 14.61 -24.67 -20.23
C PRO A 186 13.24 -24.10 -19.86
N LYS A 187 13.15 -23.34 -18.75
CA LYS A 187 11.90 -22.71 -18.30
C LYS A 187 11.41 -21.63 -19.24
N LEU A 188 12.33 -20.85 -19.84
CA LEU A 188 12.00 -19.81 -20.80
C LEU A 188 11.36 -20.41 -22.05
N ARG A 189 12.01 -21.41 -22.65
CA ARG A 189 11.49 -22.10 -23.84
C ARG A 189 10.14 -22.74 -23.55
N LEU A 190 9.98 -23.38 -22.40
CA LEU A 190 8.71 -23.95 -21.97
C LEU A 190 7.61 -22.89 -21.87
N HIS A 191 7.90 -21.78 -21.20
CA HIS A 191 6.96 -20.66 -21.04
C HIS A 191 6.53 -20.04 -22.38
N LEU A 192 7.50 -19.86 -23.30
CA LEU A 192 7.24 -19.32 -24.63
C LEU A 192 6.41 -20.31 -25.46
N LEU A 193 6.77 -21.60 -25.44
CA LEU A 193 6.05 -22.65 -26.15
C LEU A 193 4.60 -22.76 -25.69
N GLU A 194 4.35 -22.80 -24.38
CA GLU A 194 2.99 -22.85 -23.81
C GLU A 194 2.11 -21.70 -24.30
N ARG A 195 2.71 -20.52 -24.51
CA ARG A 195 2.01 -19.33 -25.00
C ARG A 195 1.81 -19.34 -26.51
N LEU A 196 2.72 -19.90 -27.27
CA LEU A 196 2.64 -20.01 -28.73
C LEU A 196 1.65 -21.08 -29.17
N VAL A 197 1.61 -22.23 -28.47
CA VAL A 197 0.68 -23.33 -28.73
C VAL A 197 -0.69 -23.09 -28.09
N GLY A 198 -0.72 -22.32 -26.99
CA GLY A 198 -1.93 -22.05 -26.21
C GLY A 198 -2.37 -23.20 -25.30
N ARG A 199 -3.46 -23.01 -24.54
CA ARG A 199 -4.02 -23.98 -23.56
C ARG A 199 -4.69 -25.23 -24.18
N LYS A 200 -4.20 -25.75 -25.31
CA LYS A 200 -4.81 -26.90 -26.01
C LYS A 200 -4.06 -28.22 -25.82
N TRP A 201 -3.05 -28.27 -24.96
CA TRP A 201 -2.19 -29.44 -24.82
C TRP A 201 -2.17 -29.99 -23.38
N ASP A 202 -2.67 -31.21 -23.24
CA ASP A 202 -2.77 -31.94 -21.96
C ASP A 202 -1.56 -32.87 -21.71
N GLY A 203 -0.54 -32.82 -22.57
CA GLY A 203 0.66 -33.66 -22.49
C GLY A 203 1.91 -32.92 -22.01
N ASN A 204 2.96 -33.67 -21.67
CA ASN A 204 4.27 -33.09 -21.38
C ASN A 204 4.97 -32.66 -22.68
N TYR A 205 5.64 -31.50 -22.68
CA TYR A 205 6.47 -31.05 -23.80
C TYR A 205 7.78 -31.82 -23.81
N THR A 206 8.22 -32.28 -24.99
CA THR A 206 9.50 -32.98 -25.15
C THR A 206 10.64 -31.97 -25.32
N GLN A 207 11.89 -32.43 -25.14
CA GLN A 207 13.07 -31.59 -25.38
C GLN A 207 13.17 -31.14 -26.84
N GLU A 208 12.65 -31.93 -27.78
CA GLU A 208 12.60 -31.58 -29.19
C GLU A 208 11.61 -30.44 -29.46
N ASP A 209 10.44 -30.48 -28.82
CA ASP A 209 9.46 -29.37 -28.89
C ASP A 209 10.06 -28.05 -28.38
N LEU A 210 10.84 -28.11 -27.29
CA LEU A 210 11.51 -26.93 -26.73
C LEU A 210 12.59 -26.37 -27.68
N ARG A 211 13.32 -27.24 -28.40
CA ARG A 211 14.35 -26.80 -29.38
C ARG A 211 13.74 -26.10 -30.60
N ASN A 212 12.47 -26.36 -30.89
CA ASN A 212 11.77 -25.73 -32.00
C ASN A 212 11.36 -24.27 -31.71
N VAL A 213 11.56 -23.78 -30.47
CA VAL A 213 11.39 -22.38 -30.10
C VAL A 213 12.73 -21.66 -30.21
N VAL A 214 12.82 -20.74 -31.17
CA VAL A 214 14.03 -19.97 -31.47
C VAL A 214 13.82 -18.50 -31.11
N ILE A 215 14.70 -17.97 -30.27
CA ILE A 215 14.80 -16.55 -29.98
C ILE A 215 15.54 -15.89 -31.14
N VAL A 216 14.92 -14.90 -31.78
CA VAL A 216 15.48 -14.27 -32.97
C VAL A 216 16.67 -13.42 -32.58
N GLY A 217 17.82 -13.70 -33.21
CA GLY A 217 19.05 -12.94 -33.00
C GLY A 217 19.73 -13.18 -31.66
N ASP A 218 19.33 -14.23 -30.92
CA ASP A 218 19.89 -14.60 -29.62
C ASP A 218 19.89 -13.44 -28.60
N ARG A 219 18.86 -12.59 -28.68
CA ARG A 219 18.75 -11.36 -27.91
C ARG A 219 17.47 -11.30 -27.11
N LEU A 220 17.63 -11.00 -25.83
CA LEU A 220 16.56 -10.58 -24.94
C LEU A 220 16.67 -9.07 -24.73
N PHE A 221 15.53 -8.39 -24.56
CA PHE A 221 15.51 -6.97 -24.23
C PHE A 221 14.99 -6.81 -22.81
N ALA A 222 15.78 -6.19 -21.94
CA ALA A 222 15.43 -6.01 -20.54
C ALA A 222 14.81 -4.62 -20.30
N HIS A 223 13.82 -4.57 -19.43
CA HIS A 223 13.13 -3.33 -19.05
C HIS A 223 13.15 -3.12 -17.56
N LYS A 224 13.13 -1.84 -17.17
CA LYS A 224 13.08 -1.45 -15.77
C LYS A 224 11.65 -1.42 -15.22
N TYR A 225 10.69 -1.05 -16.07
CA TYR A 225 9.33 -0.74 -15.66
C TYR A 225 8.28 -1.57 -16.41
N MET A 226 7.22 -1.93 -15.72
CA MET A 226 5.95 -2.38 -16.29
C MET A 226 4.82 -1.61 -15.62
N ARG A 227 3.88 -1.10 -16.41
CA ARG A 227 2.62 -0.55 -15.90
C ARG A 227 1.52 -1.59 -16.04
N VAL A 228 0.68 -1.75 -15.02
CA VAL A 228 -0.46 -2.68 -15.02
C VAL A 228 -1.72 -1.91 -14.67
N ASN A 229 -2.68 -1.91 -15.58
CA ASN A 229 -3.98 -1.31 -15.36
C ASN A 229 -4.95 -2.33 -14.79
N TYR A 230 -5.52 -2.04 -13.63
CA TYR A 230 -6.52 -2.87 -12.97
C TYR A 230 -7.84 -2.12 -12.83
N THR A 231 -8.90 -2.90 -12.65
CA THR A 231 -10.22 -2.36 -12.36
C THR A 231 -10.41 -2.30 -10.85
N THR A 232 -10.75 -1.12 -10.35
CA THR A 232 -11.00 -0.89 -8.94
C THR A 232 -12.37 -1.41 -8.53
N TYR A 233 -12.61 -1.59 -7.23
CA TYR A 233 -13.85 -2.13 -6.67
C TYR A 233 -15.11 -1.36 -7.11
N ASP A 234 -14.98 -0.06 -7.38
CA ASP A 234 -16.03 0.85 -7.85
C ASP A 234 -16.06 1.01 -9.39
N CYS A 235 -15.50 0.03 -10.12
CA CYS A 235 -15.50 -0.05 -11.59
C CYS A 235 -14.73 1.08 -12.30
N ARG A 236 -13.75 1.68 -11.64
CA ARG A 236 -12.82 2.63 -12.28
C ARG A 236 -11.57 1.91 -12.75
N ARG A 237 -10.78 2.58 -13.60
CA ARG A 237 -9.47 2.09 -14.01
C ARG A 237 -8.41 2.87 -13.26
N ASP A 238 -7.47 2.13 -12.70
CA ASP A 238 -6.30 2.68 -12.02
C ASP A 238 -5.07 1.84 -12.42
N GLU A 239 -3.88 2.36 -12.14
CA GLU A 239 -2.62 1.85 -12.68
C GLU A 239 -1.57 1.68 -11.57
N ASP A 240 -0.89 0.54 -11.61
CA ASP A 240 0.25 0.25 -10.76
C ASP A 240 1.53 0.23 -11.61
N MET A 241 2.60 0.81 -11.08
CA MET A 241 3.94 0.73 -11.66
C MET A 241 4.78 -0.31 -10.92
N VAL A 242 5.13 -1.37 -11.62
CA VAL A 242 6.04 -2.42 -11.15
C VAL A 242 7.45 -2.06 -11.59
N HIS A 243 8.35 -1.94 -10.62
CA HIS A 243 9.76 -1.68 -10.85
C HIS A 243 10.59 -2.75 -10.15
N ALA A 244 11.44 -3.43 -10.92
CA ALA A 244 12.18 -4.59 -10.47
C ALA A 244 13.09 -4.31 -9.26
N ALA A 245 13.54 -3.08 -9.01
CA ALA A 245 14.43 -2.79 -7.88
C ALA A 245 13.73 -2.19 -6.64
N THR A 246 12.55 -1.57 -6.79
CA THR A 246 11.93 -0.77 -5.70
C THR A 246 10.51 -1.20 -5.37
N ARG A 247 9.74 -1.69 -6.35
CA ARG A 247 8.35 -2.12 -6.19
C ARG A 247 8.10 -3.37 -7.03
N PRO A 248 8.76 -4.49 -6.69
CA PRO A 248 8.79 -5.66 -7.56
C PRO A 248 7.65 -6.65 -7.29
N ASP A 249 6.96 -6.50 -6.16
CA ASP A 249 6.04 -7.51 -5.67
C ASP A 249 4.72 -7.41 -6.44
N ILE A 250 4.30 -8.54 -7.01
CA ILE A 250 3.11 -8.65 -7.85
C ILE A 250 2.16 -9.70 -7.29
N MET A 251 0.87 -9.50 -7.56
CA MET A 251 -0.22 -10.41 -7.24
C MET A 251 -0.80 -11.03 -8.52
N MET A 252 -1.11 -12.32 -8.46
CA MET A 252 -1.77 -13.08 -9.52
C MET A 252 -2.88 -13.95 -8.94
N LEU A 253 -3.80 -14.41 -9.80
CA LEU A 253 -4.73 -15.47 -9.42
C LEU A 253 -3.98 -16.77 -9.20
N SER A 254 -4.26 -17.41 -8.06
CA SER A 254 -3.81 -18.75 -7.75
C SER A 254 -4.38 -19.74 -8.76
N ARG A 255 -3.61 -20.79 -9.05
CA ARG A 255 -4.12 -21.96 -9.78
C ARG A 255 -4.78 -22.97 -8.85
N ASP A 256 -4.54 -22.84 -7.55
CA ASP A 256 -5.16 -23.68 -6.54
C ASP A 256 -6.56 -23.16 -6.25
N ASP A 257 -7.57 -24.03 -6.36
CA ASP A 257 -8.98 -23.76 -6.02
C ASP A 257 -9.20 -23.69 -4.50
N ASN A 258 -8.31 -23.02 -3.77
CA ASN A 258 -8.46 -22.80 -2.33
C ASN A 258 -9.28 -21.52 -2.08
N PRO A 259 -10.54 -21.63 -1.63
CA PRO A 259 -11.42 -20.48 -1.43
C PRO A 259 -10.97 -19.56 -0.28
N ALA A 260 -10.10 -20.05 0.62
CA ALA A 260 -9.62 -19.25 1.75
C ALA A 260 -8.69 -18.11 1.33
N HIS A 261 -7.97 -18.26 0.21
CA HIS A 261 -7.09 -17.22 -0.31
C HIS A 261 -6.78 -17.41 -1.80
N PRO A 262 -7.39 -16.62 -2.70
CA PRO A 262 -7.40 -16.89 -4.15
C PRO A 262 -6.15 -16.37 -4.88
N TYR A 263 -5.16 -15.81 -4.17
CA TYR A 263 -4.02 -15.14 -4.77
C TYR A 263 -2.70 -15.88 -4.56
N THR A 264 -1.80 -15.73 -5.54
CA THR A 264 -0.39 -16.08 -5.46
C THR A 264 0.45 -14.83 -5.65
N TYR A 265 1.61 -14.78 -5.01
CA TYR A 265 2.52 -13.64 -5.06
C TYR A 265 3.85 -14.05 -5.65
N ALA A 266 4.47 -13.09 -6.32
CA ALA A 266 5.84 -13.24 -6.78
C ALA A 266 6.56 -11.90 -6.72
N ARG A 267 7.88 -11.96 -6.62
CA ARG A 267 8.77 -10.81 -6.73
C ARG A 267 9.38 -10.79 -8.11
N VAL A 268 9.15 -9.71 -8.87
CA VAL A 268 9.75 -9.52 -10.18
C VAL A 268 11.25 -9.26 -10.02
N VAL A 269 12.05 -10.07 -10.70
CA VAL A 269 13.50 -9.96 -10.75
C VAL A 269 13.90 -9.16 -11.98
N THR A 270 13.39 -9.55 -13.15
CA THR A 270 13.66 -8.84 -14.42
C THR A 270 12.45 -8.91 -15.33
N ILE A 271 12.25 -7.86 -16.12
CA ILE A 271 11.19 -7.73 -17.11
C ILE A 271 11.84 -7.86 -18.49
N TYR A 272 11.35 -8.78 -19.32
CA TYR A 272 11.92 -9.03 -20.64
C TYR A 272 10.87 -8.92 -21.74
N HIS A 273 11.31 -8.55 -22.94
CA HIS A 273 10.65 -8.96 -24.17
C HIS A 273 11.65 -9.57 -25.15
N ALA A 274 11.14 -10.38 -26.08
CA ALA A 274 11.94 -10.96 -27.15
C ALA A 274 11.09 -11.24 -28.39
N GLN A 275 11.77 -11.32 -29.52
CA GLN A 275 11.21 -11.85 -30.76
C GLN A 275 11.42 -13.36 -30.82
N VAL A 276 10.34 -14.11 -31.04
CA VAL A 276 10.34 -15.57 -30.98
C VAL A 276 9.74 -16.14 -32.25
N ARG A 277 10.37 -17.19 -32.79
CA ARG A 277 9.84 -18.03 -33.87
C ARG A 277 9.64 -19.45 -33.37
N HIS A 278 8.61 -20.11 -33.89
CA HIS A 278 8.33 -21.50 -33.61
C HIS A 278 8.32 -22.31 -34.92
N PHE A 279 9.23 -23.29 -35.01
CA PHE A 279 9.42 -24.12 -36.20
C PHE A 279 8.81 -25.53 -36.07
N GLY A 280 8.17 -25.84 -34.95
CA GLY A 280 7.60 -27.16 -34.72
C GLY A 280 6.35 -27.41 -35.55
N ASP A 281 5.99 -28.68 -35.72
CA ASP A 281 4.79 -29.11 -36.46
C ASP A 281 3.48 -28.49 -35.92
N ARG A 282 3.51 -28.02 -34.67
CA ARG A 282 2.40 -27.35 -33.97
C ARG A 282 2.38 -25.84 -34.18
N SER A 283 3.25 -25.31 -35.05
CA SER A 283 3.29 -23.90 -35.40
C SER A 283 2.17 -23.56 -36.37
N GLU A 284 1.38 -22.54 -36.06
CA GLU A 284 0.36 -22.02 -37.00
C GLU A 284 1.02 -21.49 -38.29
N ASN A 285 2.22 -20.91 -38.18
CA ASN A 285 3.02 -20.48 -39.32
C ASN A 285 4.51 -20.29 -38.95
N PRO A 286 5.44 -21.13 -39.45
CA PRO A 286 6.86 -21.09 -39.08
C PRO A 286 7.61 -19.80 -39.44
N ARG A 287 7.04 -18.97 -40.34
CA ARG A 287 7.65 -17.70 -40.75
C ARG A 287 7.25 -16.52 -39.86
N THR A 288 6.22 -16.67 -39.04
CA THR A 288 5.72 -15.58 -38.20
C THR A 288 6.68 -15.32 -37.04
N ILE A 289 6.97 -14.04 -36.80
CA ILE A 289 7.72 -13.57 -35.64
C ILE A 289 6.70 -13.11 -34.61
N HIS A 290 6.81 -13.62 -33.39
CA HIS A 290 5.98 -13.21 -32.27
C HIS A 290 6.80 -12.35 -31.31
N GLU A 291 6.31 -11.16 -31.01
CA GLU A 291 6.87 -10.31 -29.96
C GLU A 291 6.23 -10.70 -28.63
N MET A 292 7.06 -11.19 -27.70
CA MET A 292 6.58 -11.79 -26.46
C MET A 292 7.25 -11.13 -25.25
N GLN A 293 6.42 -10.55 -24.39
CA GLN A 293 6.82 -9.99 -23.10
C GLN A 293 6.64 -11.02 -22.00
N PHE A 294 7.60 -11.16 -21.08
CA PHE A 294 7.58 -12.12 -19.98
C PHE A 294 8.37 -11.61 -18.78
N LEU A 295 7.98 -12.05 -17.58
CA LEU A 295 8.60 -11.65 -16.32
C LEU A 295 9.39 -12.81 -15.75
N TRP A 296 10.66 -12.58 -15.39
CA TRP A 296 11.41 -13.49 -14.54
C TRP A 296 11.11 -13.15 -13.08
N VAL A 297 10.57 -14.11 -12.33
CA VAL A 297 10.07 -13.86 -10.97
C VAL A 297 10.55 -14.92 -9.99
N ARG A 298 10.62 -14.53 -8.71
CA ARG A 298 10.79 -15.42 -7.57
C ARG A 298 9.45 -15.56 -6.83
N PHE A 299 8.95 -16.79 -6.71
CA PHE A 299 7.65 -17.06 -6.12
C PHE A 299 7.67 -17.03 -4.60
N PHE A 300 6.55 -16.62 -4.02
CA PHE A 300 6.26 -16.82 -2.61
C PHE A 300 5.36 -18.06 -2.43
N GLU A 301 5.51 -18.75 -1.31
CA GLU A 301 4.57 -19.75 -0.82
C GLU A 301 3.93 -19.29 0.49
N ARG A 302 2.68 -19.69 0.69
CA ARG A 302 1.96 -19.38 1.93
C ARG A 302 2.49 -20.26 3.06
N ASP A 303 2.69 -19.67 4.22
CA ASP A 303 3.07 -20.41 5.40
C ASP A 303 1.86 -21.09 6.04
N ALA A 304 1.75 -22.41 5.84
CA ALA A 304 0.69 -23.23 6.40
C ALA A 304 0.79 -23.40 7.93
N THR A 305 1.97 -23.17 8.54
CA THR A 305 2.16 -23.38 9.98
C THR A 305 1.38 -22.39 10.83
N ARG A 306 1.10 -21.21 10.28
CA ARG A 306 0.41 -20.14 10.99
C ARG A 306 -0.62 -19.48 10.07
N PRO A 307 -1.80 -20.08 9.94
CA PRO A 307 -2.82 -19.59 9.02
C PRO A 307 -3.20 -18.14 9.34
N GLY A 308 -3.38 -17.36 8.27
CA GLY A 308 -3.94 -16.02 8.31
C GLY A 308 -5.38 -16.02 7.82
N GLY A 309 -5.91 -14.83 7.57
CA GLY A 309 -7.26 -14.61 7.06
C GLY A 309 -8.22 -14.09 8.12
N TRP A 310 -9.45 -13.85 7.67
CA TRP A 310 -10.50 -13.20 8.44
C TRP A 310 -10.87 -13.95 9.72
N LYS A 311 -11.05 -15.28 9.62
CA LYS A 311 -11.32 -16.17 10.77
C LYS A 311 -10.24 -16.09 11.86
N HIS A 312 -8.98 -15.95 11.46
CA HIS A 312 -7.85 -15.88 12.38
C HIS A 312 -7.55 -14.45 12.86
N LYS A 313 -8.26 -13.43 12.34
CA LYS A 313 -8.05 -11.99 12.58
C LYS A 313 -6.57 -11.58 12.39
N ARG A 314 -5.90 -12.17 11.39
CA ARG A 314 -4.44 -12.04 11.17
C ARG A 314 -4.09 -12.00 9.69
N LEU A 315 -3.06 -11.21 9.35
CA LEU A 315 -2.55 -11.13 7.98
C LEU A 315 -1.99 -12.49 7.52
N HIS A 316 -2.16 -12.78 6.23
CA HIS A 316 -1.52 -13.95 5.62
C HIS A 316 -0.01 -13.79 5.65
N ARG A 317 0.68 -14.88 5.98
CA ARG A 317 2.13 -14.94 6.05
C ARG A 317 2.67 -15.71 4.85
N LEU A 318 3.65 -15.12 4.19
CA LEU A 318 4.37 -15.66 3.06
C LEU A 318 5.82 -15.94 3.45
N LYS A 319 6.44 -16.82 2.69
CA LYS A 319 7.89 -17.05 2.65
C LYS A 319 8.29 -17.30 1.20
N PHE A 320 9.57 -17.15 0.88
CA PHE A 320 10.02 -17.49 -0.47
C PHE A 320 9.90 -18.99 -0.72
N LYS A 321 9.49 -19.34 -1.95
CA LYS A 321 9.52 -20.71 -2.43
C LYS A 321 10.95 -21.10 -2.77
N GLY A 322 11.26 -22.38 -2.60
CA GLY A 322 12.56 -22.97 -2.88
C GLY A 322 13.47 -23.00 -1.66
N SER A 323 14.62 -23.63 -1.85
CA SER A 323 15.64 -23.79 -0.81
C SER A 323 17.01 -23.47 -1.39
N ARG A 324 18.00 -23.33 -0.52
CA ARG A 324 19.41 -23.22 -0.93
C ARG A 324 19.87 -24.41 -1.77
N ASP A 325 19.33 -25.61 -1.53
CA ASP A 325 19.69 -26.84 -2.24
C ASP A 325 18.96 -26.99 -3.58
N ASP A 326 17.75 -26.41 -3.70
CA ASP A 326 16.97 -26.34 -4.94
C ASP A 326 16.42 -24.92 -5.14
N PRO A 327 17.29 -23.96 -5.50
CA PRO A 327 16.89 -22.58 -5.72
C PRO A 327 16.02 -22.46 -6.96
N ALA A 328 16.24 -23.31 -7.97
CA ALA A 328 15.50 -23.34 -9.22
C ALA A 328 13.98 -23.47 -9.00
N SER A 329 13.54 -24.30 -8.05
CA SER A 329 12.11 -24.48 -7.76
C SER A 329 11.36 -23.20 -7.34
N GLY A 330 12.10 -22.18 -6.85
CA GLY A 330 11.59 -20.89 -6.43
C GLY A 330 11.40 -19.87 -7.55
N PHE A 331 12.04 -20.08 -8.71
CA PHE A 331 12.01 -19.13 -9.83
C PHE A 331 11.29 -19.66 -11.06
N GLY A 332 10.64 -18.77 -11.79
CA GLY A 332 10.01 -19.10 -13.06
C GLY A 332 9.52 -17.89 -13.84
N PHE A 333 8.94 -18.17 -15.01
CA PHE A 333 8.40 -17.14 -15.88
C PHE A 333 6.91 -16.92 -15.69
N VAL A 334 6.52 -15.65 -15.67
CA VAL A 334 5.12 -15.20 -15.60
C VAL A 334 4.77 -14.41 -16.85
N ASN A 335 3.59 -14.68 -17.40
CA ASN A 335 3.00 -13.85 -18.44
C ASN A 335 2.43 -12.58 -17.76
N PRO A 336 2.86 -11.36 -18.16
CA PRO A 336 2.35 -10.10 -17.62
C PRO A 336 0.81 -10.01 -17.60
N ARG A 337 0.12 -10.64 -18.55
CA ARG A 337 -1.36 -10.72 -18.59
C ARG A 337 -2.00 -11.44 -17.40
N ARG A 338 -1.24 -12.18 -16.60
CA ARG A 338 -1.72 -12.85 -15.38
C ARG A 338 -1.59 -11.98 -14.14
N VAL A 339 -0.81 -10.90 -14.22
CA VAL A 339 -0.60 -9.98 -13.09
C VAL A 339 -1.86 -9.17 -12.90
N ILE A 340 -2.48 -9.29 -11.73
CA ILE A 340 -3.66 -8.51 -11.39
C ILE A 340 -3.24 -7.08 -11.06
N ARG A 341 -2.27 -6.94 -10.17
CA ARG A 341 -1.85 -5.68 -9.54
C ARG A 341 -0.51 -5.85 -8.80
N GLY A 342 0.13 -4.76 -8.39
CA GLY A 342 1.21 -4.79 -7.41
C GLY A 342 0.72 -5.29 -6.04
N ALA A 343 1.60 -5.95 -5.29
CA ALA A 343 1.33 -6.44 -3.95
C ALA A 343 2.09 -5.63 -2.91
N HIS A 344 1.44 -5.31 -1.79
CA HIS A 344 2.10 -4.67 -0.66
C HIS A 344 2.47 -5.71 0.39
N LEU A 345 3.74 -6.09 0.43
CA LEU A 345 4.29 -7.07 1.36
C LEU A 345 5.10 -6.37 2.46
N ILE A 346 4.77 -6.65 3.71
CA ILE A 346 5.46 -6.08 4.88
C ILE A 346 6.44 -7.13 5.42
N PRO A 347 7.74 -6.84 5.50
CA PRO A 347 8.69 -7.72 6.17
C PRO A 347 8.27 -8.03 7.61
N ALA A 348 8.31 -9.32 7.99
CA ALA A 348 8.01 -9.72 9.36
C ALA A 348 9.25 -9.54 10.25
N PHE A 349 9.60 -8.29 10.56
CA PHE A 349 10.85 -7.90 11.25
C PHE A 349 11.18 -8.74 12.48
N PHE A 350 10.16 -9.13 13.26
CA PHE A 350 10.31 -9.96 14.46
C PHE A 350 11.06 -11.28 14.22
N TYR A 351 10.89 -11.90 13.05
CA TYR A 351 11.50 -13.19 12.73
C TYR A 351 12.90 -13.08 12.11
N GLY A 352 13.37 -11.85 11.85
CA GLY A 352 14.67 -11.61 11.24
C GLY A 352 14.79 -12.04 9.78
N LYS A 353 16.05 -12.17 9.34
CA LYS A 353 16.44 -12.55 7.99
C LYS A 353 17.04 -13.98 7.96
N THR A 354 17.11 -14.59 6.78
CA THR A 354 17.60 -15.94 6.54
C THR A 354 18.25 -16.06 5.15
N ASP A 355 19.23 -16.96 5.04
CA ASP A 355 19.89 -17.41 3.81
C ASP A 355 19.35 -18.77 3.32
N LYS A 356 18.34 -19.33 3.98
CA LYS A 356 17.87 -20.70 3.69
C LYS A 356 17.17 -20.85 2.35
N TYR A 357 16.58 -19.76 1.83
CA TYR A 357 15.78 -19.79 0.60
C TYR A 357 16.60 -19.62 -0.68
N LEU A 358 17.83 -19.10 -0.58
CA LEU A 358 18.73 -18.87 -1.72
C LEU A 358 20.15 -18.69 -1.17
N GLY A 359 21.20 -19.09 -1.89
CA GLY A 359 22.56 -18.72 -1.50
C GLY A 359 22.85 -17.23 -1.71
N PRO A 360 24.12 -16.80 -1.61
CA PRO A 360 24.56 -15.54 -2.21
C PRO A 360 24.15 -15.50 -3.69
N SER A 361 23.57 -14.39 -4.13
CA SER A 361 23.15 -14.20 -5.52
C SER A 361 22.91 -12.72 -5.81
N THR A 362 23.33 -12.28 -6.99
CA THR A 362 23.14 -10.90 -7.47
C THR A 362 21.66 -10.56 -7.69
N PHE A 363 20.78 -11.57 -7.76
CA PHE A 363 19.33 -11.39 -7.93
C PHE A 363 18.57 -11.24 -6.60
N ARG A 364 19.28 -11.09 -5.48
CA ARG A 364 18.75 -10.54 -4.24
C ARG A 364 18.70 -9.03 -4.40
N GLN A 365 17.51 -8.43 -4.42
CA GLN A 365 17.39 -7.00 -4.71
C GLN A 365 18.18 -6.10 -3.75
N ILE A 366 18.65 -4.99 -4.32
CA ILE A 366 19.64 -4.01 -3.83
C ILE A 366 19.30 -3.37 -2.47
N GLN A 367 18.08 -3.53 -1.93
CA GLN A 367 17.67 -2.89 -0.66
C GLN A 367 17.92 -3.72 0.61
N SER A 368 18.43 -4.96 0.52
CA SER A 368 18.80 -5.73 1.70
C SER A 368 20.29 -6.09 1.69
N ASP A 369 20.97 -5.82 2.81
CA ASP A 369 22.33 -6.34 3.09
C ASP A 369 22.52 -7.74 2.50
N GLU A 370 23.55 -7.87 1.69
CA GLU A 370 23.59 -8.57 0.39
C GLU A 370 23.42 -10.10 0.42
N GLU A 371 23.11 -10.70 1.57
CA GLU A 371 23.18 -12.14 1.76
C GLU A 371 21.92 -12.78 2.36
N THR A 372 20.92 -12.00 2.81
CA THR A 372 19.77 -12.58 3.53
C THR A 372 18.41 -11.99 3.16
N ASP A 373 17.41 -12.86 3.01
CA ASP A 373 16.00 -12.49 2.83
C ASP A 373 15.29 -12.42 4.18
N TYR A 374 14.24 -11.63 4.32
CA TYR A 374 13.34 -11.79 5.46
C TYR A 374 12.73 -13.21 5.49
N LEU A 375 12.70 -13.83 6.68
CA LEU A 375 12.19 -15.20 6.84
C LEU A 375 10.72 -15.32 6.43
N TYR A 376 9.95 -14.27 6.72
CA TYR A 376 8.55 -14.16 6.38
C TYR A 376 8.16 -12.74 5.96
N GLN A 377 7.09 -12.65 5.17
CA GLN A 377 6.43 -11.41 4.79
C GLN A 377 4.94 -11.51 5.11
N TYR A 378 4.32 -10.39 5.52
CA TYR A 378 2.88 -10.29 5.70
C TYR A 378 2.24 -9.63 4.49
N VAL A 379 1.15 -10.21 4.02
CA VAL A 379 0.32 -9.61 2.98
C VAL A 379 -0.52 -8.50 3.60
N ASN A 380 -0.31 -7.25 3.18
CA ASN A 380 -1.13 -6.13 3.64
C ASN A 380 -2.37 -5.98 2.75
N ASN A 381 -3.47 -6.58 3.17
CA ASN A 381 -4.77 -6.43 2.52
C ASN A 381 -5.49 -5.12 2.89
N PHE A 382 -4.91 -4.25 3.74
CA PHE A 382 -5.51 -2.97 4.16
C PHE A 382 -4.80 -1.75 3.59
N VAL A 383 -3.90 -1.93 2.61
CA VAL A 383 -3.10 -0.84 2.03
C VAL A 383 -3.99 0.25 1.41
N ASP A 384 -5.09 -0.14 0.79
CA ASP A 384 -6.12 0.75 0.27
C ASP A 384 -7.49 0.05 0.26
N ARG A 385 -8.53 0.82 -0.09
CA ARG A 385 -9.92 0.34 -0.15
C ARG A 385 -10.12 -0.74 -1.22
N ASP A 386 -9.43 -0.62 -2.35
CA ASP A 386 -9.54 -1.57 -3.45
C ASP A 386 -8.96 -2.93 -3.07
N MET A 387 -7.76 -2.93 -2.50
CA MET A 387 -7.08 -4.11 -2.00
C MET A 387 -7.92 -4.79 -0.93
N PHE A 388 -8.48 -4.05 0.03
CA PHE A 388 -9.38 -4.63 1.04
C PHE A 388 -10.57 -5.35 0.40
N MET A 389 -11.29 -4.66 -0.49
CA MET A 389 -12.44 -5.22 -1.19
C MET A 389 -12.08 -6.45 -2.04
N ARG A 390 -10.85 -6.50 -2.56
CA ARG A 390 -10.33 -7.64 -3.31
C ARG A 390 -10.22 -8.92 -2.47
N TYR A 391 -9.85 -8.82 -1.19
CA TYR A 391 -9.82 -9.97 -0.27
C TYR A 391 -11.14 -10.24 0.43
N ALA A 392 -11.98 -9.21 0.63
CA ALA A 392 -13.30 -9.38 1.23
C ALA A 392 -14.28 -10.04 0.23
N GLY A 393 -14.14 -9.77 -1.07
CA GLY A 393 -15.07 -10.20 -2.11
C GLY A 393 -16.24 -9.21 -2.29
N ASP A 394 -17.18 -9.56 -3.18
CA ASP A 394 -18.37 -8.76 -3.54
C ASP A 394 -18.08 -7.38 -4.17
N ALA A 395 -16.86 -7.18 -4.64
CA ALA A 395 -16.45 -5.98 -5.33
C ALA A 395 -16.88 -6.04 -6.80
N VAL A 396 -17.84 -5.21 -7.20
CA VAL A 396 -18.41 -5.20 -8.56
C VAL A 396 -17.33 -5.11 -9.66
N GLY A 397 -16.26 -4.33 -9.43
CA GLY A 397 -15.17 -4.18 -10.39
C GLY A 397 -14.15 -5.31 -10.43
N HIS A 398 -14.24 -6.30 -9.54
CA HIS A 398 -13.29 -7.42 -9.47
C HIS A 398 -13.91 -8.67 -10.10
N LEU A 399 -13.72 -8.82 -11.41
CA LEU A 399 -14.31 -9.87 -12.26
C LEU A 399 -14.00 -11.34 -11.87
N THR A 400 -13.20 -11.59 -10.83
CA THR A 400 -12.63 -12.92 -10.52
C THR A 400 -12.63 -13.29 -9.03
N ALA A 401 -13.18 -12.44 -8.15
CA ALA A 401 -13.28 -12.75 -6.72
C ALA A 401 -14.71 -13.18 -6.40
N GLU A 402 -14.99 -14.48 -6.45
CA GLU A 402 -16.14 -15.04 -5.73
C GLU A 402 -15.99 -14.70 -4.24
N LEU A 403 -17.12 -14.49 -3.56
CA LEU A 403 -17.17 -14.19 -2.12
C LEU A 403 -16.23 -15.11 -1.32
N CYS A 404 -15.36 -14.54 -0.49
CA CYS A 404 -14.54 -15.35 0.42
C CYS A 404 -15.44 -15.89 1.54
N PRO A 405 -15.71 -17.21 1.64
CA PRO A 405 -16.63 -17.76 2.64
C PRO A 405 -16.12 -17.51 4.07
N ASP A 406 -14.79 -17.49 4.26
CA ASP A 406 -14.16 -17.21 5.55
C ASP A 406 -14.45 -15.80 6.10
N PHE A 407 -14.80 -14.83 5.24
CA PHE A 407 -15.22 -13.50 5.69
C PHE A 407 -16.61 -13.53 6.33
N LEU A 408 -17.48 -14.45 5.87
CA LEU A 408 -18.83 -14.68 6.38
C LEU A 408 -18.83 -15.56 7.63
N ASP A 409 -17.94 -16.56 7.71
CA ASP A 409 -17.85 -17.50 8.85
C ASP A 409 -17.27 -16.89 10.13
N VAL A 410 -16.76 -15.65 10.11
CA VAL A 410 -16.42 -14.92 11.34
C VAL A 410 -17.66 -14.61 12.19
N ASN A 411 -18.88 -14.78 11.64
CA ASN A 411 -20.05 -13.98 12.04
C ASN A 411 -21.33 -14.72 12.47
N ILE A 412 -21.34 -16.02 12.81
CA ILE A 412 -22.58 -16.68 13.33
C ILE A 412 -22.40 -17.28 14.74
N ASP A 413 -21.24 -17.86 15.07
CA ASP A 413 -21.11 -18.65 16.31
C ASP A 413 -20.72 -17.86 17.56
N ASP A 414 -20.09 -16.68 17.44
CA ASP A 414 -19.63 -15.90 18.61
C ASP A 414 -20.68 -14.87 19.08
N ALA A 415 -21.58 -14.44 18.20
CA ALA A 415 -22.68 -13.52 18.52
C ALA A 415 -23.84 -14.23 19.23
N THR A 416 -24.14 -15.49 18.86
CA THR A 416 -25.22 -16.30 19.46
C THR A 416 -24.89 -16.76 20.89
N ARG A 417 -23.62 -17.09 21.18
CA ARG A 417 -23.17 -17.46 22.54
C ARG A 417 -23.21 -16.29 23.54
N ALA A 418 -23.23 -15.05 23.06
CA ALA A 418 -23.34 -13.87 23.92
C ALA A 418 -24.79 -13.60 24.37
N GLU A 419 -25.79 -14.08 23.61
CA GLU A 419 -27.21 -13.93 23.96
C GLU A 419 -27.68 -15.05 24.90
N ASP A 420 -27.19 -16.28 24.75
CA ASP A 420 -27.59 -17.44 25.57
C ASP A 420 -27.07 -17.44 27.02
N SER A 421 -26.20 -16.48 27.40
CA SER A 421 -25.66 -16.39 28.77
C SER A 421 -26.26 -15.27 29.62
N ALA A 422 -27.29 -14.58 29.11
CA ALA A 422 -27.95 -13.47 29.80
C ALA A 422 -29.37 -13.78 30.31
N SER A 423 -29.84 -15.02 30.19
CA SER A 423 -31.16 -15.42 30.70
C SER A 423 -31.07 -16.69 31.54
N GLU A 424 -30.60 -16.57 32.78
CA GLU A 424 -30.97 -17.52 33.83
C GLU A 424 -30.83 -16.84 35.20
N ASP A 425 -31.95 -16.88 35.94
CA ASP A 425 -32.12 -16.66 37.38
C ASP A 425 -32.30 -15.22 37.91
N ASP A 426 -33.57 -14.82 38.11
CA ASP A 426 -34.10 -14.75 39.48
C ASP A 426 -35.64 -14.80 39.46
N SER A 427 -36.19 -15.93 39.91
CA SER A 427 -37.60 -16.08 40.22
C SER A 427 -37.82 -16.00 41.73
N ALA A 428 -38.49 -14.96 42.21
CA ALA A 428 -39.16 -14.98 43.51
C ALA A 428 -40.50 -14.24 43.45
N GLN A 429 -41.54 -14.97 43.82
CA GLN A 429 -42.96 -14.62 43.79
C GLN A 429 -43.33 -13.49 44.76
N GLY A 430 -44.26 -12.63 44.35
CA GLY A 430 -45.05 -11.77 45.24
C GLY A 430 -46.30 -11.28 44.51
N GLY A 431 -47.47 -11.75 44.91
CA GLY A 431 -48.70 -11.71 44.11
C GLY A 431 -49.46 -10.38 44.09
N GLY A 432 -50.36 -10.31 43.10
CA GLY A 432 -51.66 -9.63 43.11
C GLY A 432 -51.67 -8.10 43.22
N ASN A 433 -52.00 -7.40 42.14
CA ASN A 433 -53.36 -6.92 41.88
C ASN A 433 -53.37 -6.11 40.57
N VAL A 434 -54.39 -6.34 39.74
CA VAL A 434 -54.68 -5.55 38.54
C VAL A 434 -55.44 -4.30 38.96
N MET A 435 -54.88 -3.11 38.70
CA MET A 435 -55.64 -1.85 38.60
C MET A 435 -55.01 -0.96 37.53
N ALA A 436 -55.83 -0.56 36.57
CA ALA A 436 -55.57 0.53 35.65
C ALA A 436 -55.83 1.87 36.36
N MET A 437 -55.05 2.91 36.02
CA MET A 437 -55.31 4.37 36.17
C MET A 437 -53.98 5.07 35.82
N ASP A 438 -53.87 5.78 34.71
CA ASP A 438 -54.31 7.15 34.43
C ASP A 438 -53.16 8.17 34.58
N ALA A 439 -53.33 9.24 33.82
CA ALA A 439 -52.42 10.30 33.48
C ALA A 439 -51.88 11.14 34.67
N ASP A 440 -50.85 11.92 34.32
CA ASP A 440 -50.37 13.15 34.96
C ASP A 440 -49.61 13.02 36.29
N ASN A 441 -48.29 13.24 36.22
CA ASN A 441 -47.61 14.06 37.21
C ASN A 441 -46.40 14.78 36.62
N ASP A 442 -46.63 16.05 36.29
CA ASP A 442 -45.62 17.08 36.04
C ASP A 442 -44.83 17.36 37.33
N ASN A 443 -43.66 16.75 37.49
CA ASN A 443 -42.58 17.33 38.31
C ASN A 443 -41.22 16.65 38.05
N LEU A 444 -40.60 16.93 36.91
CA LEU A 444 -39.14 16.82 36.78
C LEU A 444 -38.54 18.23 36.83
N PRO A 445 -37.53 18.48 37.67
CA PRO A 445 -36.82 19.76 37.66
C PRO A 445 -36.16 19.97 36.29
N PRO A 446 -36.11 21.23 35.78
CA PRO A 446 -35.48 21.51 34.49
C PRO A 446 -34.00 21.11 34.51
N PRO A 447 -33.45 20.60 33.39
CA PRO A 447 -32.03 20.32 33.30
C PRO A 447 -31.22 21.60 33.55
N PRO A 448 -30.06 21.50 34.22
CA PRO A 448 -29.21 22.66 34.47
C PRO A 448 -28.77 23.30 33.13
N PRO A 449 -28.60 24.63 33.08
CA PRO A 449 -28.17 25.31 31.87
C PRO A 449 -26.81 24.77 31.42
N LEU A 450 -26.67 24.58 30.12
CA LEU A 450 -25.40 24.28 29.45
C LEU A 450 -24.43 25.45 29.68
N THR A 451 -23.74 25.46 30.81
CA THR A 451 -22.59 26.30 31.03
C THR A 451 -21.44 25.68 30.26
N GLY A 452 -21.23 26.19 29.05
CA GLY A 452 -20.05 25.90 28.25
C GLY A 452 -18.80 26.24 29.05
N ASN A 453 -18.15 25.20 29.54
CA ASN A 453 -16.80 25.28 30.09
C ASN A 453 -15.98 24.07 29.61
N ASP A 454 -16.19 23.69 28.35
CA ASP A 454 -15.15 23.04 27.56
C ASP A 454 -14.24 24.16 27.03
N ALA A 455 -13.33 24.59 27.89
CA ALA A 455 -12.14 25.30 27.44
C ALA A 455 -11.34 24.30 26.59
N GLU A 456 -11.64 24.26 25.30
CA GLU A 456 -10.80 23.64 24.28
C GLU A 456 -9.39 24.18 24.48
N GLN A 457 -8.49 23.32 24.97
CA GLN A 457 -7.08 23.67 25.01
C GLN A 457 -6.61 23.91 23.57
N PRO A 458 -5.96 25.05 23.27
CA PRO A 458 -5.39 25.30 21.96
C PRO A 458 -4.45 24.16 21.57
N TRP A 459 -4.68 23.57 20.41
CA TRP A 459 -3.78 22.61 19.82
C TRP A 459 -2.51 23.36 19.38
N ASP A 460 -1.42 23.21 20.14
CA ASP A 460 -0.11 23.80 19.80
C ASP A 460 0.40 23.22 18.48
N GLU A 461 0.64 24.11 17.50
CA GLU A 461 1.05 23.85 16.11
C GLU A 461 2.52 23.38 15.92
N GLU A 462 3.14 22.73 16.91
CA GLU A 462 4.56 22.34 16.84
C GLU A 462 4.85 20.83 16.76
N ASP A 463 3.84 19.98 16.53
CA ASP A 463 4.03 18.52 16.38
C ASP A 463 4.11 18.06 14.90
N LEU A 464 4.82 18.83 14.08
CA LEU A 464 5.45 18.32 12.85
C LEU A 464 6.95 18.53 13.01
N GLY A 465 7.53 17.79 13.96
CA GLY A 465 8.98 17.62 14.02
C GLY A 465 9.42 16.79 12.81
N ASP A 466 10.27 17.39 11.99
CA ASP A 466 11.14 16.70 11.04
C ASP A 466 11.93 15.61 11.80
N GLU A 467 11.49 14.35 11.68
CA GLU A 467 12.34 13.18 11.97
C GLU A 467 13.00 12.75 10.66
N ASP A 468 14.01 13.51 10.21
CA ASP A 468 15.01 13.08 9.22
C ASP A 468 16.26 13.99 9.34
N GLU A 469 16.85 14.08 10.54
CA GLU A 469 18.19 14.65 10.71
C GLU A 469 19.17 13.52 10.99
N TRP A 470 19.70 12.94 9.90
CA TRP A 470 20.83 12.03 9.93
C TRP A 470 22.07 12.83 10.34
N LYS A 471 22.57 12.57 11.56
CA LYS A 471 23.89 13.04 11.99
C LYS A 471 24.95 12.22 11.26
N GLU A 472 25.53 12.78 10.20
CA GLU A 472 26.85 12.38 9.73
C GLU A 472 27.90 12.83 10.76
N GLY A 473 28.84 11.93 10.99
CA GLY A 473 29.93 12.10 11.95
C GLY A 473 30.89 13.19 11.51
N ASP A 474 31.32 13.94 12.52
CA ASP A 474 32.40 14.91 12.49
C ASP A 474 33.74 14.14 12.34
N GLU A 475 34.34 14.19 11.15
CA GLU A 475 35.78 14.00 10.97
C GLU A 475 36.41 15.39 10.90
N SER A 476 37.06 15.75 12.00
CA SER A 476 37.99 16.86 12.12
C SER A 476 39.26 16.58 11.29
N ASP A 477 39.60 17.46 10.34
CA ASP A 477 41.00 17.89 10.14
C ASP A 477 41.11 19.10 9.17
N ASP A 478 41.54 20.23 9.75
CA ASP A 478 42.43 21.28 9.25
C ASP A 478 42.29 21.87 7.83
N GLY A 479 41.93 23.16 7.79
CA GLY A 479 42.11 24.06 6.65
C GLY A 479 42.40 25.50 7.10
N GLU A 480 43.68 25.86 7.09
CA GLU A 480 44.22 27.21 7.28
C GLU A 480 43.75 28.19 6.17
N ASP A 481 43.50 29.43 6.60
CA ASP A 481 43.62 30.74 5.94
C ASP A 481 43.78 30.83 4.39
N ASN A 482 42.89 31.59 3.75
CA ASN A 482 43.24 32.93 3.21
C ASN A 482 42.12 33.59 2.40
N ASP A 483 41.83 34.83 2.82
CA ASP A 483 41.74 36.07 2.04
C ASP A 483 40.86 36.18 0.78
N GLU A 484 39.88 37.09 0.91
CA GLU A 484 39.28 37.85 -0.18
C GLU A 484 40.33 38.61 -1.01
N PRO A 485 39.97 39.11 -2.21
CA PRO A 485 39.56 40.51 -2.20
C PRO A 485 38.37 40.86 -3.11
N GLU A 486 37.62 41.83 -2.61
CA GLU A 486 36.71 42.74 -3.30
C GLU A 486 37.28 43.31 -4.61
N LEU A 487 36.43 43.52 -5.61
CA LEU A 487 36.57 44.64 -6.54
C LEU A 487 35.22 45.30 -6.84
N HIS A 488 35.23 46.61 -6.56
CA HIS A 488 34.16 47.59 -6.63
C HIS A 488 33.79 48.03 -8.06
N ALA A 489 32.49 48.32 -8.21
CA ALA A 489 31.84 49.47 -8.86
C ALA A 489 32.16 49.92 -10.31
N GLY A 490 31.08 50.12 -11.07
CA GLY A 490 30.97 51.03 -12.21
C GLY A 490 29.50 51.20 -12.62
N GLN A 491 28.87 52.26 -12.14
CA GLN A 491 27.61 52.82 -12.66
C GLN A 491 27.88 53.52 -14.00
N ASP A 492 26.87 53.61 -14.88
CA ASP A 492 26.41 54.86 -15.51
C ASP A 492 25.23 54.58 -16.48
N ASP A 493 24.05 55.00 -16.03
CA ASP A 493 23.06 55.90 -16.63
C ASP A 493 22.44 55.70 -18.05
N ASP A 494 21.13 55.49 -18.00
CA ASP A 494 19.99 56.00 -18.81
C ASP A 494 20.23 56.83 -20.09
N GLU A 495 19.55 56.42 -21.19
CA GLU A 495 18.96 57.38 -22.13
C GLU A 495 17.69 56.80 -22.80
N VAL A 496 16.59 57.55 -22.65
CA VAL A 496 15.26 57.34 -23.26
C VAL A 496 15.14 58.30 -24.44
N LEU A 497 14.70 57.85 -25.62
CA LEU A 497 13.96 58.69 -26.58
C LEU A 497 13.20 57.84 -27.63
N ASP A 498 11.88 58.09 -27.69
CA ASP A 498 10.92 57.68 -28.72
C ASP A 498 11.17 58.39 -30.07
N VAL A 499 10.65 57.82 -31.17
CA VAL A 499 9.76 58.45 -32.20
C VAL A 499 9.72 57.65 -33.53
N ALA A 500 8.48 57.29 -33.94
CA ALA A 500 7.85 57.11 -35.29
C ALA A 500 8.66 56.49 -36.47
N GLY A 501 8.15 55.60 -37.34
CA GLY A 501 6.80 55.37 -37.89
C GLY A 501 6.78 55.68 -39.40
N ILE A 502 6.43 54.71 -40.27
CA ILE A 502 5.98 54.77 -41.70
C ILE A 502 5.66 53.29 -42.11
N ALA A 503 4.40 52.83 -42.28
CA ALA A 503 3.51 52.81 -43.48
C ALA A 503 4.14 52.10 -44.70
N SER A 504 3.51 51.19 -45.47
CA SER A 504 2.13 51.00 -46.00
C SER A 504 1.98 49.49 -46.38
N ASP A 505 0.84 48.83 -46.63
CA ASP A 505 -0.55 49.13 -47.00
C ASP A 505 -1.51 48.16 -46.27
#